data_AF-A0A355MAN9-F1
#
_entry.id   AF-A0A355MAN9-F1
#
_cell.length_a   1.000
_cell.length_b   1.000
_cell.length_c   1.000
_cell.angle_alpha   90.00
_cell.angle_beta   90.00
_cell.angle_gamma   90.00
#
_symmetry.space_group_name_H-M   'P 1'
#
loop_
_entity.id
_entity.type
_entity.pdbx_description
1 polymer ?
#
loop_
_entity_poly.entity_id
_entity_poly.type
_entity_poly.pdbx_seq_one_letter_code
_entity_poly.pdbx_strand_id
1 'polypeptide(L)' 'MAKKILIIGNCGSGKTTLSKKLSLISNLPVIHLDKHYWNPGWIITETEKR' A
#
# COMPACT_ATOMS: atom_id res chain seq x y z
N MET A 1 4.58 12.72 15.99
CA MET A 1 4.32 11.26 15.83
C MET A 1 3.90 10.98 14.40
N ALA A 2 4.54 10.03 13.71
CA ALA A 2 4.11 9.64 12.37
C ALA A 2 2.85 8.76 12.44
N LYS A 3 1.79 9.12 11.71
CA LYS A 3 0.58 8.30 11.58
C LYS A 3 0.72 7.38 10.37
N LYS A 4 0.65 6.07 10.58
CA LYS A 4 0.62 5.04 9.52
C LYS A 4 -0.66 4.23 9.65
N ILE A 5 -1.31 3.95 8.52
CA ILE A 5 -2.55 3.17 8.46
C ILE A 5 -2.32 1.99 7.53
N LEU A 6 -2.50 0.77 8.03
CA LEU A 6 -2.43 -0.45 7.25
C LEU A 6 -3.84 -0.86 6.81
N ILE A 7 -4.04 -1.04 5.51
CA ILE A 7 -5.33 -1.48 4.94
C ILE A 7 -5.16 -2.89 4.39
N ILE A 8 -5.85 -3.86 5.02
CA ILE A 8 -5.84 -5.28 4.64
C ILE A 8 -7.25 -5.79 4.32
N GLY A 9 -7.35 -6.86 3.54
CA GLY A 9 -8.61 -7.45 3.12
C GLY A 9 -8.51 -8.25 1.82
N ASN A 10 -9.51 -9.06 1.53
CA ASN A 10 -9.55 -9.96 0.36
C ASN A 10 -9.51 -9.21 -0.98
N CYS A 11 -9.22 -9.93 -2.07
CA CYS A 11 -9.36 -9.37 -3.42
C CYS A 11 -10.79 -8.86 -3.63
N GLY A 12 -10.95 -7.71 -4.29
CA GLY A 12 -12.26 -7.10 -4.51
C GLY A 12 -12.89 -6.37 -3.31
N SER A 13 -12.31 -6.42 -2.10
CA SER A 13 -12.91 -5.78 -0.90
C SER A 13 -12.86 -4.24 -0.88
N GLY A 14 -12.40 -3.60 -1.94
CA GLY A 14 -12.36 -2.13 -2.04
C GLY A 14 -11.17 -1.43 -1.37
N LYS A 15 -10.09 -2.14 -1.00
CA LYS A 15 -8.88 -1.54 -0.38
C LYS A 15 -8.34 -0.32 -1.13
N THR A 16 -8.24 -0.43 -2.46
CA THR A 16 -7.77 0.65 -3.32
C THR A 16 -8.68 1.87 -3.22
N THR A 17 -10.00 1.66 -3.26
CA THR A 17 -10.99 2.73 -3.12
C THR A 17 -10.91 3.41 -1.75
N LEU A 18 -10.82 2.62 -0.68
CA LEU A 18 -10.68 3.14 0.69
C LEU A 18 -9.38 3.93 0.87
N SER A 19 -8.25 3.40 0.41
CA SER A 19 -6.94 4.05 0.53
C SER A 19 -6.90 5.43 -0.13
N LYS A 20 -7.51 5.58 -1.32
CA LYS A 20 -7.61 6.86 -2.04
C LYS A 20 -8.46 7.87 -1.28
N LYS A 21 -9.64 7.46 -0.79
CA LYS A 21 -10.51 8.34 0.00
C LYS A 21 -9.85 8.77 1.32
N LEU A 22 -9.21 7.84 2.02
CA LEU A 22 -8.57 8.10 3.30
C LEU A 22 -7.35 9.02 3.15
N SER A 23 -6.59 8.88 2.06
CA SER A 23 -5.48 9.77 1.74
C SER A 23 -5.92 11.23 1.63
N LEU A 24 -7.05 11.50 0.96
CA LEU A 24 -7.60 12.86 0.85
C LEU A 24 -8.01 13.45 2.20
N ILE A 25 -8.59 12.64 3.09
CA ILE A 25 -9.06 13.09 4.41
C ILE A 25 -7.89 13.31 5.39
N SER A 26 -6.90 12.41 5.36
CA SER A 26 -5.80 12.39 6.32
C SER A 26 -4.54 13.12 5.84
N ASN A 27 -4.51 13.53 4.57
CA ASN A 27 -3.35 14.08 3.88
C ASN A 27 -2.10 13.18 3.97
N LEU A 28 -2.31 11.85 4.00
CA LEU A 28 -1.25 10.85 4.03
C LEU A 28 -1.03 10.24 2.64
N PRO A 29 0.22 9.93 2.24
CA PRO A 29 0.49 9.28 0.97
C PRO A 29 -0.05 7.84 0.94
N VAL A 30 -0.50 7.40 -0.23
CA VAL A 30 -0.87 5.99 -0.46
C VAL A 30 0.34 5.22 -0.95
N ILE A 31 0.69 4.15 -0.22
CA ILE A 31 1.75 3.21 -0.62
C ILE A 31 1.11 1.84 -0.85
N HIS A 32 1.17 1.36 -2.10
CA HIS A 32 0.75 0.00 -2.44
C HIS A 32 1.94 -0.95 -2.20
N LEU A 33 1.89 -1.70 -1.10
CA LEU A 33 2.96 -2.62 -0.71
C LEU A 33 3.25 -3.67 -1.78
N ASP A 34 2.21 -4.13 -2.49
CA ASP A 34 2.40 -5.16 -3.52
C ASP A 34 3.33 -4.67 -4.64
N LYS A 35 3.17 -3.42 -5.07
CA LYS A 35 4.03 -2.79 -6.08
C LYS A 35 5.44 -2.49 -5.56
N HIS A 36 5.60 -2.42 -4.25
CA HIS A 36 6.87 -2.08 -3.62
C HIS A 36 7.74 -3.31 -3.35
N TYR A 37 7.12 -4.46 -3.12
CA TYR A 37 7.81 -5.70 -2.77
C TYR A 37 7.79 -6.76 -3.87
N TRP A 38 6.91 -6.64 -4.88
CA TRP A 38 6.76 -7.66 -5.91
C TRP A 38 6.91 -7.07 -7.31
N ASN A 39 7.81 -7.66 -8.07
CA ASN A 39 7.97 -7.51 -9.51
C ASN A 39 6.98 -8.43 -10.26
N PRO A 40 6.80 -8.23 -11.58
CA PRO A 40 6.05 -9.17 -12.41
C PRO A 40 6.51 -10.62 -12.19
N GLY A 41 5.55 -11.55 -12.12
CA GLY A 41 5.85 -12.94 -11.79
C GLY A 41 6.03 -13.24 -10.31
N TRP A 42 5.64 -12.32 -9.41
CA TRP A 42 5.77 -12.48 -7.95
C TRP A 42 7.23 -12.64 -7.49
N ILE A 43 8.15 -12.00 -8.22
CA ILE A 43 9.57 -11.98 -7.86
C ILE A 43 9.74 -10.90 -6.78
N ILE A 44 10.35 -11.26 -5.65
CA ILE A 44 10.63 -10.30 -4.58
C ILE A 44 11.53 -9.19 -5.14
N THR A 45 11.19 -7.94 -4.85
CA THR A 45 12.02 -6.78 -5.20
C THR A 45 13.32 -6.87 -4.43
N GLU A 46 14.47 -6.76 -5.11
CA GLU A 46 15.78 -6.75 -4.46
C GLU A 46 15.82 -5.62 -3.43
N THR A 47 15.88 -5.99 -2.16
CA THR A 47 15.85 -5.03 -1.06
C THR A 47 17.21 -4.35 -0.98
N GLU A 48 17.36 -3.14 -1.53
CA GLU A 48 18.36 -2.22 -0.97
C GLU A 48 17.95 -1.96 0.49
N LYS A 49 18.87 -2.26 1.41
CA LYS A 49 18.68 -2.05 2.85
C LYS A 49 18.32 -0.59 3.09
N ARG A 50 17.06 -0.34 3.45
CA ARG A 50 16.59 0.94 3.99
C ARG A 50 17.31 1.31 5.28
#